data_AF-A0A1Q9RZF3-F1
#
_entry.id   AF-A0A1Q9RZF3-F1
#
_cell.length_a   1.000
_cell.length_b   1.000
_cell.length_c   1.000
_cell.angle_alpha   90.00
_cell.angle_beta   90.00
_cell.angle_gamma   90.00
#
_symmetry.space_group_name_H-M   'P 1'
#
loop_
_entity.id
_entity.type
_entity.pdbx_description
1 polymer ?
#
loop_
_entity_poly.entity_id
_entity_poly.type
_entity_poly.pdbx_seq_one_letter_code
_entity_poly.pdbx_strand_id
1 'polypeptide(L)'
;MKRGLVVLDPAEVPEQERAERVLRVQRRLAGDGVTIALDYADVHRSDDLGYLTNLCLYWNEGILAVPVVGEPTFLMKLSPRVHPWMRRSSTLTDLRSGKGFTALVEGLLEGIEPGVLGLVDAGLWPATAIEEVRAAAPGWEIRPLGGLVREQRLVPSAAERALLSAAQAQLDGALAAAAGAAEDERIALVERALRGAGFTDVLAEVGGLVREQRLVPSAAERALLSAAQAQLDGALAAAAGAAEDERIALVERALRGAGFTDVLAEVGGLVREQRLVPSAAERALLSAAQAQLDGALAAAAGAAEDERIASSSGRCAGRGSPTCWPRSSTARTGWPRWTSPGSTGSAGCAARGWSTAPMRRGWRACGRRWPRRSRPWLPASRPPLRPPWRSGR
;
A
#
# COMPACT_ATOMS: atom_id res chain seq x y z
N MET A 1 14.82 -7.95 10.75
CA MET A 1 14.27 -7.44 9.48
C MET A 1 12.76 -7.48 9.59
N LYS A 2 12.05 -6.38 9.29
CA LYS A 2 10.58 -6.29 9.44
C LYS A 2 9.84 -7.16 8.42
N ARG A 3 10.43 -7.33 7.24
CA ARG A 3 9.93 -8.15 6.13
C ARG A 3 11.00 -9.22 5.85
N GLY A 4 10.60 -10.47 5.62
CA GLY A 4 11.52 -11.58 5.34
C GLY A 4 12.32 -11.38 4.03
N LEU A 5 13.04 -12.40 3.59
CA LEU A 5 13.73 -12.34 2.29
C LEU A 5 12.69 -12.30 1.16
N VAL A 6 12.45 -11.12 0.58
CA VAL A 6 11.58 -10.98 -0.60
C VAL A 6 12.35 -11.46 -1.84
N VAL A 7 11.78 -12.44 -2.53
CA VAL A 7 12.30 -12.99 -3.79
C VAL A 7 11.26 -12.72 -4.88
N LEU A 8 11.74 -12.43 -6.08
CA LEU A 8 10.87 -12.42 -7.26
C LEU A 8 10.63 -13.87 -7.68
N ASP A 9 9.41 -14.35 -7.52
CA ASP A 9 8.98 -15.64 -8.08
C ASP A 9 8.19 -15.41 -9.39
N PRO A 10 8.78 -15.74 -10.56
CA PRO A 10 8.08 -15.62 -11.84
C PRO A 10 6.87 -16.55 -11.98
N ALA A 11 6.75 -17.58 -11.14
CA ALA A 11 5.62 -18.51 -11.16
C ALA A 11 4.38 -17.94 -10.45
N GLU A 12 4.55 -17.01 -9.50
CA GLU A 12 3.44 -16.36 -8.80
C GLU A 12 2.74 -15.32 -9.68
N VAL A 13 3.53 -14.42 -10.28
CA VAL A 13 3.05 -13.39 -11.22
C VAL A 13 4.00 -13.32 -12.40
N PRO A 14 3.54 -13.70 -13.63
CA PRO A 14 4.38 -13.70 -14.81
C PRO A 14 4.99 -12.32 -15.12
N GLU A 15 6.21 -12.31 -15.66
CA GLU A 15 6.90 -11.08 -16.06
C GLU A 15 6.08 -10.23 -17.05
N GLN A 16 5.41 -10.88 -18.01
CA GLN A 16 4.52 -10.21 -18.96
C GLN A 16 3.39 -9.45 -18.25
N GLU A 17 2.80 -10.01 -17.19
CA GLU A 17 1.74 -9.34 -16.45
C GLU A 17 2.26 -8.06 -15.78
N ARG A 18 3.50 -8.09 -15.25
CA ARG A 18 4.13 -6.90 -14.66
C ARG A 18 4.42 -5.83 -15.70
N ALA A 19 4.93 -6.22 -16.87
CA ALA A 19 5.12 -5.31 -17.99
C ALA A 19 3.78 -4.68 -18.43
N GLU A 20 2.70 -5.47 -18.49
CA GLU A 20 1.36 -4.99 -18.83
C GLU A 20 0.79 -3.98 -17.83
N ARG A 21 1.10 -4.10 -16.52
CA ARG A 21 0.75 -3.12 -15.49
C ARG A 21 1.41 -1.76 -15.78
N VAL A 22 2.71 -1.76 -16.07
CA VAL A 22 3.44 -0.54 -16.45
C VAL A 22 2.86 0.06 -17.73
N LEU A 23 2.60 -0.77 -18.75
CA LEU A 23 2.00 -0.30 -20.01
C LEU A 23 0.61 0.31 -19.82
N ARG A 24 -0.21 -0.17 -18.87
CA ARG A 24 -1.49 0.46 -18.53
C ARG A 24 -1.30 1.85 -17.92
N VAL A 25 -0.35 1.99 -16.99
CA VAL A 25 0.03 3.30 -16.44
C VAL A 25 0.45 4.23 -17.58
N GLN A 26 1.36 3.79 -18.45
CA GLN A 26 1.88 4.57 -19.58
C GLN A 26 0.79 5.02 -20.56
N ARG A 27 -0.14 4.13 -20.92
CA ARG A 27 -1.29 4.50 -21.74
C ARG A 27 -2.14 5.57 -21.08
N ARG A 28 -2.33 5.50 -19.77
CA ARG A 28 -3.06 6.53 -19.03
C ARG A 28 -2.30 7.86 -19.03
N LEU A 29 -0.99 7.84 -18.79
CA LEU A 29 -0.15 9.04 -18.88
C LEU A 29 -0.22 9.70 -20.26
N ALA A 30 -0.17 8.90 -21.33
CA ALA A 30 -0.30 9.40 -22.69
C ALA A 30 -1.66 10.07 -22.94
N GLY A 31 -2.75 9.47 -22.45
CA GLY A 31 -4.10 10.04 -22.53
C GLY A 31 -4.26 11.35 -21.75
N ASP A 32 -3.59 11.47 -20.61
CA ASP A 32 -3.67 12.63 -19.71
C ASP A 32 -2.64 13.74 -20.06
N GLY A 33 -1.80 13.52 -21.09
CA GLY A 33 -0.73 14.44 -21.47
C GLY A 33 0.39 14.55 -20.42
N VAL A 34 0.62 13.50 -19.64
CA VAL A 34 1.66 13.43 -18.61
C VAL A 34 2.92 12.81 -19.19
N THR A 35 4.06 13.50 -19.06
CA THR A 35 5.34 13.02 -19.60
C THR A 35 5.95 11.95 -18.69
N ILE A 36 5.93 12.18 -17.37
CA ILE A 36 6.46 11.26 -16.36
C ILE A 36 5.56 11.33 -15.13
N ALA A 37 5.17 10.17 -14.59
CA ALA A 37 4.57 10.08 -13.26
C ALA A 37 5.60 9.65 -12.23
N LEU A 38 5.53 10.27 -11.06
CA LEU A 38 6.32 9.94 -9.89
C LEU A 38 5.39 9.34 -8.84
N ASP A 39 5.74 8.15 -8.35
CA ASP A 39 5.04 7.44 -7.28
C ASP A 39 5.97 7.32 -6.06
N TYR A 40 5.54 7.87 -4.92
CA TYR A 40 6.33 7.86 -3.70
C TYR A 40 6.11 6.56 -2.95
N ALA A 41 7.21 5.95 -2.54
CA ALA A 41 7.18 4.74 -1.73
C ALA A 41 8.02 4.86 -0.47
N ASP A 42 7.53 4.31 0.63
CA ASP A 42 8.26 4.15 1.88
C ASP A 42 7.97 2.77 2.53
N VAL A 43 8.43 2.59 3.77
CA VAL A 43 8.26 1.35 4.54
C VAL A 43 6.78 1.06 4.86
N HIS A 44 5.92 2.07 4.87
CA HIS A 44 4.49 1.96 5.15
C HIS A 44 3.64 1.96 3.87
N ARG A 45 4.18 2.47 2.77
CA ARG A 45 3.49 2.72 1.50
C ARG A 45 4.35 2.25 0.35
N SER A 46 4.47 0.95 0.16
CA SER A 46 5.23 0.37 -0.96
C SER A 46 4.36 -0.49 -1.86
N ASP A 47 3.04 -0.40 -1.71
CA ASP A 47 2.11 -1.28 -2.42
C ASP A 47 2.08 -0.99 -3.92
N ASP A 48 2.11 0.30 -4.33
CA ASP A 48 2.07 0.69 -5.74
C ASP A 48 3.42 0.37 -6.42
N LEU A 49 4.53 0.66 -5.76
CA LEU A 49 5.86 0.17 -6.14
C LEU A 49 5.90 -1.35 -6.29
N GLY A 50 5.38 -2.09 -5.30
CA GLY A 50 5.35 -3.56 -5.28
C GLY A 50 4.46 -4.14 -6.37
N TYR A 51 3.30 -3.52 -6.61
CA TYR A 51 2.38 -3.90 -7.68
C TYR A 51 3.04 -3.77 -9.06
N LEU A 52 3.75 -2.65 -9.31
CA LEU A 52 4.39 -2.38 -10.60
C LEU A 52 5.70 -3.15 -10.79
N THR A 53 6.46 -3.41 -9.73
CA THR A 53 7.87 -3.85 -9.86
C THR A 53 8.26 -5.09 -9.06
N ASN A 54 7.40 -5.58 -8.17
CA ASN A 54 7.73 -6.54 -7.10
C ASN A 54 8.67 -6.00 -6.01
N LEU A 55 9.15 -4.75 -6.11
CA LEU A 55 10.02 -4.19 -5.09
C LEU A 55 9.22 -3.79 -3.85
N CYS A 56 9.58 -4.36 -2.71
CA CYS A 56 9.00 -4.02 -1.42
C CYS A 56 10.07 -3.34 -0.54
N LEU A 57 9.85 -2.07 -0.18
CA LEU A 57 10.77 -1.32 0.67
C LEU A 57 10.60 -1.69 2.13
N TYR A 58 11.70 -1.94 2.85
CA TYR A 58 11.62 -2.26 4.28
C TYR A 58 12.44 -1.33 5.20
N TRP A 59 13.15 -0.33 4.66
CA TRP A 59 14.01 0.52 5.49
C TRP A 59 14.17 2.00 5.05
N ASN A 60 13.65 2.43 3.90
CA ASN A 60 13.80 3.80 3.44
C ASN A 60 12.63 4.23 2.54
N GLU A 61 12.72 5.45 2.04
CA GLU A 61 11.89 6.04 1.01
C GLU A 61 12.55 6.00 -0.39
N GLY A 62 11.71 6.10 -1.41
CA GLY A 62 12.09 6.24 -2.81
C GLY A 62 10.96 6.79 -3.66
N ILE A 63 11.27 7.09 -4.92
CA ILE A 63 10.31 7.52 -5.93
C ILE A 63 10.46 6.59 -7.14
N LEU A 64 9.38 5.92 -7.52
CA LEU A 64 9.28 5.24 -8.80
C LEU A 64 8.86 6.25 -9.86
N ALA A 65 9.73 6.49 -10.83
CA ALA A 65 9.42 7.28 -12.01
C ALA A 65 8.96 6.36 -13.15
N VAL A 66 7.74 6.59 -13.63
CA VAL A 66 7.18 5.89 -14.79
C VAL A 66 7.06 6.90 -15.93
N PRO A 67 7.95 6.86 -16.94
CA PRO A 67 7.83 7.73 -18.10
C PRO A 67 6.66 7.25 -18.97
N VAL A 68 6.05 8.16 -19.73
CA VAL A 68 4.99 7.84 -20.71
C VAL A 68 5.41 6.77 -21.72
N VAL A 69 6.70 6.70 -22.03
CA VAL A 69 7.33 5.65 -22.85
C VAL A 69 8.68 5.30 -22.24
N GLY A 70 8.98 4.01 -22.10
CA GLY A 70 10.28 3.50 -21.64
C GLY A 70 10.20 2.69 -20.36
N GLU A 71 11.36 2.39 -19.80
CA GLU A 71 11.48 1.61 -18.56
C GLU A 71 11.25 2.49 -17.32
N PRO A 72 10.57 1.98 -16.28
CA PRO A 72 10.53 2.66 -14.99
C PRO A 72 11.91 2.79 -14.34
N THR A 73 12.15 3.92 -13.68
CA THR A 73 13.37 4.20 -12.94
C THR A 73 13.04 4.37 -11.46
N PHE A 74 13.77 3.69 -10.57
CA PHE A 74 13.59 3.85 -9.12
C PHE A 74 14.68 4.72 -8.51
N LEU A 75 14.28 5.87 -7.97
CA LEU A 75 15.12 6.88 -7.32
C LEU A 75 15.11 6.67 -5.81
N MET A 76 16.27 6.52 -5.17
CA MET A 76 16.34 6.23 -3.73
C MET A 76 17.44 7.01 -3.00
N LYS A 77 17.16 7.40 -1.75
CA LYS A 77 18.13 8.02 -0.84
C LYS A 77 19.02 6.96 -0.15
N LEU A 78 19.56 6.02 -0.92
CA LEU A 78 20.34 4.87 -0.43
C LEU A 78 21.67 4.71 -1.13
N SER A 79 22.58 3.98 -0.46
CA SER A 79 23.83 3.55 -1.09
C SER A 79 23.58 2.59 -2.25
N PRO A 80 24.31 2.69 -3.38
CA PRO A 80 24.23 1.73 -4.50
C PRO A 80 24.50 0.27 -4.13
N ARG A 81 25.04 0.00 -2.93
CA ARG A 81 25.27 -1.36 -2.41
C ARG A 81 24.01 -2.23 -2.38
N VAL A 82 22.83 -1.62 -2.39
CA VAL A 82 21.53 -2.30 -2.29
C VAL A 82 20.98 -2.70 -3.66
N HIS A 83 21.54 -2.15 -4.76
CA HIS A 83 21.08 -2.44 -6.11
C HIS A 83 21.14 -3.92 -6.50
N PRO A 84 22.18 -4.71 -6.17
CA PRO A 84 22.20 -6.13 -6.50
C PRO A 84 21.09 -6.94 -5.82
N TRP A 85 20.63 -6.49 -4.64
CA TRP A 85 19.47 -7.10 -4.00
C TRP A 85 18.18 -6.68 -4.71
N MET A 86 17.97 -5.39 -4.94
CA MET A 86 16.77 -4.88 -5.61
C MET A 86 16.57 -5.47 -7.01
N ARG A 87 17.63 -5.61 -7.82
CA ARG A 87 17.54 -6.25 -9.15
C ARG A 87 17.18 -7.74 -9.09
N ARG A 88 17.45 -8.42 -7.96
CA ARG A 88 17.08 -9.83 -7.79
C ARG A 88 15.66 -10.00 -7.24
N SER A 89 15.11 -8.99 -6.58
CA SER A 89 13.78 -9.04 -5.98
C SER A 89 12.73 -8.24 -6.75
N SER A 90 13.09 -7.58 -7.85
CA SER A 90 12.20 -6.74 -8.65
C SER A 90 12.48 -6.82 -10.14
N THR A 91 11.59 -6.27 -10.95
CA THR A 91 11.76 -6.11 -12.41
C THR A 91 12.56 -4.87 -12.80
N LEU A 92 13.01 -4.06 -11.83
CA LEU A 92 13.69 -2.79 -12.09
C LEU A 92 15.12 -2.99 -12.60
N THR A 93 15.44 -2.35 -13.73
CA THR A 93 16.79 -2.32 -14.31
C THR A 93 17.51 -1.01 -14.03
N ASP A 94 16.81 0.13 -14.09
CA ASP A 94 17.31 1.47 -13.76
C ASP A 94 17.06 1.81 -12.28
N LEU A 95 18.13 1.79 -11.50
CA LEU A 95 18.15 2.10 -10.08
C LEU A 95 19.14 3.24 -9.84
N ARG A 96 18.67 4.34 -9.25
CA ARG A 96 19.50 5.52 -9.00
C ARG A 96 19.54 5.86 -7.53
N SER A 97 20.75 6.10 -7.04
CA SER A 97 21.05 6.27 -5.62
C SER A 97 21.67 7.64 -5.39
N GLY A 98 21.14 8.40 -4.42
CA GLY A 98 21.57 9.78 -4.17
C GLY A 98 21.41 10.19 -2.71
N LYS A 99 21.80 11.43 -2.40
CA LYS A 99 21.64 12.00 -1.05
C LYS A 99 20.26 12.63 -0.80
N GLY A 100 19.55 13.01 -1.86
CA GLY A 100 18.25 13.68 -1.82
C GLY A 100 17.51 13.50 -3.13
N PHE A 101 16.19 13.72 -3.14
CA PHE A 101 15.38 13.59 -4.35
C PHE A 101 15.65 14.71 -5.33
N THR A 102 16.08 15.91 -4.89
CA THR A 102 16.38 17.01 -5.80
C THR A 102 17.37 16.62 -6.89
N ALA A 103 18.57 16.18 -6.52
CA ALA A 103 19.59 15.75 -7.49
C ALA A 103 19.20 14.49 -8.28
N LEU A 104 18.39 13.61 -7.69
CA LEU A 104 17.95 12.38 -8.37
C LEU A 104 16.92 12.68 -9.45
N VAL A 105 15.98 13.59 -9.19
CA VAL A 105 14.98 14.04 -10.14
C VAL A 105 15.62 14.93 -11.20
N GLU A 106 16.54 15.83 -10.85
CA GLU A 106 17.33 16.60 -11.83
C GLU A 106 18.03 15.68 -12.83
N GLY A 107 18.73 14.64 -12.34
CA GLY A 107 19.39 13.66 -13.20
C GLY A 107 18.43 12.73 -13.96
N LEU A 108 17.19 12.56 -13.51
CA LEU A 108 16.14 11.87 -14.27
C LEU A 108 15.67 12.73 -15.45
N LEU A 109 15.52 14.04 -15.24
CA LEU A 109 14.98 14.98 -16.21
C LEU A 109 16.04 15.53 -17.19
N GLU A 110 17.33 15.28 -16.93
CA GLU A 110 18.44 15.72 -17.78
C GLU A 110 18.27 15.25 -19.23
N GLY A 111 18.19 16.21 -20.16
CA GLY A 111 18.04 15.95 -21.59
C GLY A 111 16.61 15.64 -22.04
N ILE A 112 15.61 15.78 -21.16
CA ILE A 112 14.18 15.64 -21.49
C ILE A 112 13.57 17.04 -21.59
N GLU A 113 12.87 17.31 -22.70
CA GLU A 113 12.13 18.57 -22.86
C GLU A 113 11.05 18.71 -21.76
N PRO A 114 10.93 19.90 -21.11
CA PRO A 114 9.94 20.11 -20.07
C PRO A 114 8.51 19.83 -20.54
N GLY A 115 7.76 19.11 -19.70
CA GLY A 115 6.35 18.82 -19.91
C GLY A 115 5.60 18.73 -18.58
N VAL A 116 4.71 17.76 -18.45
CA VAL A 116 3.95 17.54 -17.22
C VAL A 116 4.59 16.42 -16.39
N LEU A 117 4.92 16.75 -15.14
CA LEU A 117 5.40 15.85 -14.11
C LEU A 117 4.26 15.52 -13.13
N GLY A 118 3.73 14.31 -13.21
CA GLY A 118 2.64 13.83 -12.37
C GLY A 118 3.11 13.36 -11.00
N LEU A 119 2.44 13.78 -9.91
CA LEU A 119 2.65 13.24 -8.57
C LEU A 119 1.49 12.30 -8.21
N VAL A 120 1.75 11.00 -8.21
CA VAL A 120 0.74 9.97 -7.94
C VAL A 120 0.33 10.05 -6.47
N ASP A 121 -0.98 10.21 -6.23
CA ASP A 121 -1.58 10.33 -4.91
C ASP A 121 -0.85 11.34 -4.01
N ALA A 122 -0.54 12.53 -4.54
CA ALA A 122 0.26 13.57 -3.90
C ALA A 122 -0.12 13.90 -2.44
N GLY A 123 -1.40 13.76 -2.06
CA GLY A 123 -1.87 13.94 -0.67
C GLY A 123 -1.27 12.94 0.33
N LEU A 124 -0.60 11.90 -0.16
CA LEU A 124 0.05 10.86 0.63
C LEU A 124 1.57 11.00 0.70
N TRP A 125 2.13 12.00 0.04
CA TRP A 125 3.56 12.25 0.07
C TRP A 125 3.94 13.06 1.32
N PRO A 126 5.14 12.86 1.89
CA PRO A 126 5.72 13.82 2.80
C PRO A 126 5.89 15.17 2.10
N ALA A 127 5.52 16.26 2.76
CA ALA A 127 5.65 17.62 2.20
C ALA A 127 7.08 17.92 1.73
N THR A 128 8.09 17.47 2.48
CA THR A 128 9.51 17.63 2.15
C THR A 128 9.90 16.94 0.85
N ALA A 129 9.33 15.77 0.54
CA ALA A 129 9.58 15.07 -0.72
C ALA A 129 8.96 15.83 -1.91
N ILE A 130 7.75 16.39 -1.74
CA ILE A 130 7.12 17.24 -2.77
C ILE A 130 7.97 18.49 -3.01
N GLU A 131 8.45 19.14 -1.96
CA GLU A 131 9.31 20.32 -2.06
C GLU A 131 10.62 20.01 -2.81
N GLU A 132 11.27 18.88 -2.50
CA GLU A 132 12.49 18.44 -3.20
C GLU A 132 12.24 18.20 -4.71
N VAL A 133 11.09 17.60 -5.08
CA VAL A 133 10.69 17.40 -6.49
C VAL A 133 10.42 18.74 -7.18
N ARG A 134 9.71 19.66 -6.53
CA ARG A 134 9.44 20.99 -7.08
C ARG A 134 10.72 21.77 -7.34
N ALA A 135 11.68 21.69 -6.43
CA ALA A 135 12.98 22.33 -6.59
C ALA A 135 13.79 21.74 -7.77
N ALA A 136 13.63 20.45 -8.05
CA ALA A 136 14.37 19.72 -9.08
C ALA A 136 13.89 19.94 -10.52
N ALA A 137 12.66 20.45 -10.68
CA ALA A 137 11.99 20.50 -11.97
C ALA A 137 11.56 21.93 -12.36
N PRO A 138 12.47 22.93 -12.33
CA PRO A 138 12.13 24.28 -12.77
C PRO A 138 11.71 24.25 -14.25
N GLY A 139 10.53 24.79 -14.55
CA GLY A 139 9.96 24.80 -15.90
C GLY A 139 9.06 23.61 -16.25
N TRP A 140 8.94 22.62 -15.38
CA TRP A 140 7.95 21.55 -15.52
C TRP A 140 6.60 21.95 -14.91
N GLU A 141 5.50 21.55 -15.54
CA GLU A 141 4.18 21.62 -14.90
C GLU A 141 4.03 20.44 -13.95
N ILE A 142 3.90 20.70 -12.64
CA ILE A 142 3.71 19.64 -11.64
C ILE A 142 2.23 19.48 -11.34
N ARG A 143 1.69 18.28 -11.59
CA ARG A 143 0.25 17.98 -11.47
C ARG A 143 -0.01 16.81 -10.52
N PRO A 144 -0.93 16.91 -9.55
CA PRO A 144 -1.34 15.75 -8.77
C PRO A 144 -2.14 14.76 -9.65
N LEU A 145 -1.88 13.47 -9.50
CA LEU A 145 -2.59 12.39 -10.20
C LEU A 145 -3.22 11.45 -9.17
N GLY A 146 -4.54 11.49 -9.01
CA GLY A 146 -5.24 10.57 -8.11
C GLY A 146 -5.41 9.18 -8.74
N GLY A 147 -5.23 8.13 -7.95
CA GLY A 147 -5.72 6.78 -8.27
C GLY A 147 -4.98 6.02 -9.38
N LEU A 148 -3.95 6.60 -10.00
CA LEU A 148 -3.30 6.06 -11.21
C LEU A 148 -2.94 4.57 -11.15
N VAL A 149 -2.40 4.12 -10.01
CA VAL A 149 -2.03 2.71 -9.78
C VAL A 149 -3.14 1.98 -9.00
N ARG A 150 -3.74 2.64 -8.02
CA ARG A 150 -4.78 2.06 -7.15
C ARG A 150 -6.00 1.59 -7.91
N GLU A 151 -6.48 2.37 -8.87
CA GLU A 151 -7.61 1.99 -9.70
C GLU A 151 -7.35 0.69 -10.48
N GLN A 152 -6.10 0.45 -10.90
CA GLN A 152 -5.74 -0.81 -11.56
C GLN A 152 -5.73 -1.98 -10.59
N ARG A 153 -5.36 -1.74 -9.33
CA ARG A 153 -5.32 -2.76 -8.26
C ARG A 153 -6.71 -3.20 -7.80
N LEU A 154 -7.76 -2.43 -8.07
CA LEU A 154 -9.13 -2.80 -7.74
C LEU A 154 -9.63 -4.01 -8.54
N VAL A 155 -9.01 -4.31 -9.69
CA VAL A 155 -9.39 -5.45 -10.54
C VAL A 155 -8.22 -6.44 -10.57
N PRO A 156 -8.18 -7.43 -9.65
CA PRO A 156 -7.10 -8.39 -9.62
C PRO A 156 -7.07 -9.23 -10.91
N SER A 157 -5.87 -9.62 -11.34
CA SER A 157 -5.68 -10.59 -12.43
C SER A 157 -6.09 -12.01 -11.99
N ALA A 158 -6.06 -12.96 -12.93
CA ALA A 158 -6.27 -14.37 -12.58
C ALA A 158 -5.17 -14.91 -11.65
N ALA A 159 -3.91 -14.52 -11.89
CA ALA A 159 -2.78 -14.88 -11.04
C ALA A 159 -2.93 -14.27 -9.63
N GLU A 160 -3.31 -12.99 -9.55
CA GLU A 160 -3.56 -12.33 -8.27
C GLU A 160 -4.72 -12.96 -7.50
N ARG A 161 -5.83 -13.30 -8.17
CA ARG A 161 -6.94 -14.03 -7.54
C ARG A 161 -6.51 -15.39 -6.99
N ALA A 162 -5.64 -16.11 -7.71
CA ALA A 162 -5.10 -17.38 -7.23
C ALA A 162 -4.26 -17.19 -5.96
N LEU A 163 -3.37 -16.18 -5.94
CA LEU A 163 -2.57 -15.82 -4.77
C LEU A 163 -3.45 -15.40 -3.58
N LEU A 164 -4.48 -14.58 -3.82
CA LEU A 164 -5.43 -14.17 -2.79
C LEU A 164 -6.20 -15.35 -2.21
N SER A 165 -6.60 -16.31 -3.06
CA SER A 165 -7.29 -17.53 -2.62
C SER A 165 -6.38 -18.42 -1.77
N ALA A 166 -5.12 -18.58 -2.19
CA ALA A 166 -4.11 -19.31 -1.40
C ALA A 166 -3.84 -18.60 -0.06
N ALA A 167 -3.76 -17.27 -0.07
CA ALA A 167 -3.57 -16.48 1.13
C ALA A 167 -4.74 -16.60 2.11
N GLN A 168 -5.97 -16.61 1.60
CA GLN A 168 -7.18 -16.83 2.41
C GLN A 168 -7.13 -18.18 3.14
N ALA A 169 -6.73 -19.26 2.46
CA ALA A 169 -6.61 -20.58 3.08
C ALA A 169 -5.58 -20.60 4.23
N GLN A 170 -4.46 -19.88 4.09
CA GLN A 170 -3.47 -19.73 5.17
C GLN A 170 -4.02 -18.93 6.35
N LEU A 171 -4.76 -17.86 6.06
CA LEU A 171 -5.43 -17.05 7.09
C LEU A 171 -6.47 -17.87 7.85
N ASP A 172 -7.32 -18.62 7.16
CA ASP A 172 -8.34 -19.47 7.79
C ASP A 172 -7.70 -20.51 8.72
N GLY A 173 -6.60 -21.14 8.28
CA GLY A 173 -5.82 -22.07 9.12
C GLY A 173 -5.22 -21.40 10.35
N ALA A 174 -4.65 -20.19 10.19
CA ALA A 174 -4.08 -19.42 11.28
C ALA A 174 -5.14 -19.00 12.31
N LEU A 175 -6.31 -18.54 11.85
CA LEU A 175 -7.43 -18.17 12.70
C LEU A 175 -8.03 -19.36 13.44
N ALA A 176 -8.19 -20.50 12.77
CA ALA A 176 -8.67 -21.74 13.39
C ALA A 176 -7.73 -22.21 14.51
N ALA A 177 -6.42 -22.13 14.30
CA ALA A 177 -5.43 -22.46 15.32
C ALA A 177 -5.46 -21.51 16.51
N ALA A 178 -5.78 -20.22 16.30
CA ALA A 178 -5.85 -19.21 17.35
C ALA A 178 -7.19 -19.21 18.12
N ALA A 179 -8.27 -19.76 17.55
CA ALA A 179 -9.62 -19.65 18.12
C ALA A 179 -9.75 -20.18 19.56
N GLY A 180 -9.01 -21.24 19.90
CA GLY A 180 -9.00 -21.85 21.23
C GLY A 180 -7.94 -21.29 22.19
N ALA A 181 -7.08 -20.38 21.74
CA ALA A 181 -5.98 -19.85 22.53
C ALA A 181 -6.42 -18.72 23.45
N ALA A 182 -5.61 -18.45 24.48
CA ALA A 182 -5.77 -17.30 25.35
C ALA A 182 -5.67 -15.98 24.55
N GLU A 183 -6.35 -14.94 25.01
CA GLU A 183 -6.48 -13.66 24.27
C GLU A 183 -5.11 -13.05 23.91
N ASP A 184 -4.18 -13.11 24.85
CA ASP A 184 -2.80 -12.63 24.72
C ASP A 184 -1.93 -13.52 23.80
N GLU A 185 -2.33 -14.75 23.53
CA GLU A 185 -1.61 -15.68 22.64
C GLU A 185 -2.09 -15.61 21.19
N ARG A 186 -3.33 -15.20 20.94
CA ARG A 186 -3.97 -15.22 19.61
C ARG A 186 -3.18 -14.47 18.55
N ILE A 187 -2.74 -13.25 18.85
CA ILE A 187 -1.93 -12.43 17.92
C ILE A 187 -0.64 -13.18 17.56
N ALA A 188 0.07 -13.69 18.56
CA ALA A 188 1.33 -14.40 18.36
C ALA A 188 1.14 -15.67 17.51
N LEU A 189 0.05 -16.41 17.69
CA LEU A 189 -0.27 -17.58 16.89
C LEU A 189 -0.54 -17.22 15.42
N VAL A 190 -1.38 -16.21 15.18
CA VAL A 190 -1.71 -15.74 13.83
C VAL A 190 -0.48 -15.20 13.12
N GLU A 191 0.27 -14.30 13.75
CA GLU A 191 1.49 -13.73 13.17
C GLU A 191 2.53 -14.82 12.88
N ARG A 192 2.74 -15.77 13.81
CA ARG A 192 3.70 -16.86 13.59
C ARG A 192 3.30 -17.72 12.40
N ALA A 193 2.01 -18.09 12.29
CA ALA A 193 1.52 -18.90 11.19
C ALA A 193 1.69 -18.17 9.84
N LEU A 194 1.20 -16.94 9.73
CA LEU A 194 1.25 -16.17 8.49
C LEU A 194 2.68 -15.80 8.09
N ARG A 195 3.52 -15.34 9.03
CA ARG A 195 4.94 -15.05 8.72
C ARG A 195 5.72 -16.32 8.36
N GLY A 196 5.38 -17.45 8.98
CA GLY A 196 5.92 -18.76 8.62
C GLY A 196 5.55 -19.18 7.19
N ALA A 197 4.39 -18.75 6.70
CA ALA A 197 3.93 -18.93 5.32
C ALA A 197 4.47 -17.86 4.35
N GLY A 198 5.35 -16.94 4.78
CA GLY A 198 6.01 -15.96 3.93
C GLY A 198 5.33 -14.59 3.83
N PHE A 199 4.24 -14.34 4.57
CA PHE A 199 3.57 -13.04 4.58
C PHE A 199 4.49 -11.95 5.16
N THR A 200 4.62 -10.82 4.45
CA THR A 200 5.56 -9.74 4.80
C THR A 200 4.96 -8.71 5.74
N ASP A 201 3.67 -8.39 5.55
CA ASP A 201 2.93 -7.41 6.35
C ASP A 201 1.69 -8.08 6.94
N VAL A 202 1.80 -8.46 8.21
CA VAL A 202 0.68 -8.97 9.00
C VAL A 202 0.28 -7.87 9.98
N LEU A 203 -0.96 -7.44 9.89
CA LEU A 203 -1.61 -6.59 10.87
C LEU A 203 -2.67 -7.46 11.55
N ALA A 204 -2.47 -7.73 12.84
CA ALA A 204 -3.36 -8.54 13.63
C ALA A 204 -3.76 -7.75 14.87
N GLU A 205 -5.06 -7.64 15.08
CA GLU A 205 -5.64 -7.00 16.25
C GLU A 205 -6.56 -8.02 16.91
N VAL A 206 -6.42 -8.18 18.22
CA VAL A 206 -7.38 -8.90 19.03
C VAL A 206 -8.21 -7.86 19.74
N GLY A 207 -9.39 -7.61 19.19
CA GLY A 207 -10.40 -6.86 19.90
C GLY A 207 -10.89 -7.70 21.06
N GLY A 208 -10.42 -7.42 22.27
CA GLY A 208 -11.23 -7.64 23.45
C GLY A 208 -12.51 -6.83 23.25
N LEU A 209 -13.67 -7.46 23.28
CA LEU A 209 -14.95 -6.76 23.22
C LEU A 209 -14.98 -5.72 24.36
N VAL A 210 -14.55 -4.49 24.10
CA VAL A 210 -15.16 -3.32 24.74
C VAL A 210 -16.55 -3.23 24.13
N ARG A 211 -17.43 -4.18 24.48
CA ARG A 211 -18.90 -4.17 24.34
C ARG A 211 -19.54 -3.46 23.12
N GLU A 212 -18.82 -3.30 22.02
CA GLU A 212 -19.29 -2.86 20.72
C GLU A 212 -19.43 -4.12 19.89
N GLN A 213 -20.63 -4.67 19.97
CA GLN A 213 -21.05 -5.85 19.24
C GLN A 213 -21.16 -5.56 17.74
N ARG A 214 -20.66 -6.53 16.96
CA ARG A 214 -20.99 -6.88 15.56
C ARG A 214 -20.40 -6.02 14.44
N LEU A 215 -19.29 -6.51 13.89
CA LEU A 215 -18.96 -6.42 12.45
C LEU A 215 -18.42 -7.76 11.88
N VAL A 216 -18.80 -8.89 12.48
CA VAL A 216 -18.63 -10.19 11.83
C VAL A 216 -20.03 -10.75 11.59
N PRO A 217 -20.46 -10.88 10.32
CA PRO A 217 -21.74 -11.51 10.04
C PRO A 217 -21.71 -12.93 10.61
N SER A 218 -22.75 -13.30 11.35
CA SER A 218 -22.99 -14.66 11.82
C SER A 218 -22.93 -15.67 10.67
N ALA A 219 -22.76 -16.95 10.98
CA ALA A 219 -22.78 -18.00 9.96
C ALA A 219 -24.07 -17.96 9.10
N ALA A 220 -25.20 -17.59 9.70
CA ALA A 220 -26.46 -17.39 9.00
C ALA A 220 -26.42 -16.16 8.06
N GLU A 221 -25.88 -15.03 8.52
CA GLU A 221 -25.73 -13.84 7.70
C GLU A 221 -24.74 -14.05 6.54
N ARG A 222 -23.64 -14.77 6.77
CA ARG A 222 -22.70 -15.16 5.69
C ARG A 222 -23.37 -16.10 4.68
N ALA A 223 -24.18 -17.05 5.14
CA ALA A 223 -24.93 -17.93 4.24
C ALA A 223 -25.97 -17.16 3.41
N LEU A 224 -26.65 -16.19 4.01
CA LEU A 224 -27.59 -15.29 3.33
C LEU A 224 -26.88 -14.43 2.28
N LEU A 225 -25.75 -13.80 2.64
CA LEU A 225 -24.95 -12.99 1.71
C LEU A 225 -24.39 -13.83 0.55
N SER A 226 -23.91 -15.04 0.83
CA SER A 226 -23.42 -15.96 -0.21
C SER A 226 -24.56 -16.43 -1.14
N ALA A 227 -25.75 -16.70 -0.60
CA ALA A 227 -26.91 -17.06 -1.41
C ALA A 227 -27.39 -15.89 -2.29
N ALA A 228 -27.40 -14.67 -1.75
CA ALA A 228 -27.73 -13.46 -2.49
C ALA A 228 -26.73 -13.20 -3.63
N GLN A 229 -25.42 -13.34 -3.36
CA GLN A 229 -24.39 -13.21 -4.38
C GLN A 229 -24.56 -14.25 -5.50
N ALA A 230 -24.80 -15.52 -5.14
CA ALA A 230 -25.02 -16.58 -6.12
C ALA A 230 -26.28 -16.33 -7.00
N GLN A 231 -27.34 -15.75 -6.43
CA GLN A 231 -28.53 -15.35 -7.19
C GLN A 231 -28.24 -14.20 -8.15
N LEU A 232 -27.45 -13.21 -7.72
CA LEU A 232 -27.04 -12.09 -8.56
C LEU A 232 -26.15 -12.56 -9.71
N ASP A 233 -25.15 -13.40 -9.43
CA ASP A 233 -24.26 -13.97 -10.44
C ASP A 233 -25.03 -14.81 -11.47
N GLY A 234 -26.01 -15.60 -11.02
CA GLY A 234 -26.91 -16.37 -11.89
C GLY A 234 -27.78 -15.47 -12.77
N ALA A 235 -28.30 -14.37 -12.23
CA ALA A 235 -29.09 -13.40 -12.98
C ALA A 235 -28.24 -12.65 -14.02
N LEU A 236 -27.02 -12.26 -13.67
CA LEU A 236 -26.07 -11.62 -14.59
C LEU A 236 -25.66 -12.58 -15.72
N ALA A 237 -25.45 -13.86 -15.41
CA ALA A 237 -25.17 -14.88 -16.41
C ALA A 237 -26.37 -15.12 -17.36
N ALA A 238 -27.60 -15.16 -16.84
CA ALA A 238 -28.81 -15.30 -17.65
C ALA A 238 -29.09 -14.04 -18.51
N ALA A 239 -28.68 -12.87 -18.02
CA ALA A 239 -28.77 -11.60 -18.73
C ALA A 239 -27.74 -11.47 -19.86
N ALA A 240 -26.71 -12.32 -19.92
CA ALA A 240 -25.69 -12.30 -20.96
C ALA A 240 -26.29 -12.76 -22.31
N GLY A 241 -26.78 -11.80 -23.09
CA GLY A 241 -27.40 -12.02 -24.41
C GLY A 241 -28.89 -11.65 -24.49
N ALA A 242 -29.50 -11.26 -23.36
CA ALA A 242 -30.86 -10.75 -23.33
C ALA A 242 -30.93 -9.29 -23.80
N ALA A 243 -32.10 -8.87 -24.29
CA ALA A 243 -32.36 -7.46 -24.60
C ALA A 243 -32.27 -6.60 -23.32
N GLU A 244 -31.94 -5.31 -23.44
CA GLU A 244 -31.67 -4.42 -22.30
C GLU A 244 -32.80 -4.40 -21.26
N ASP A 245 -34.06 -4.28 -21.71
CA ASP A 245 -35.23 -4.31 -20.83
C ASP A 245 -35.36 -5.65 -20.07
N GLU A 246 -34.99 -6.76 -20.72
CA GLU A 246 -35.00 -8.09 -20.13
C GLU A 246 -33.85 -8.27 -19.12
N ARG A 247 -32.67 -7.70 -19.39
CA ARG A 247 -31.55 -7.67 -18.45
C ARG A 247 -31.90 -6.91 -17.18
N ILE A 248 -32.50 -5.72 -17.33
CA ILE A 248 -32.96 -4.91 -16.19
C ILE A 248 -34.00 -5.69 -15.38
N ALA A 249 -35.00 -6.29 -16.04
CA ALA A 249 -36.02 -7.07 -15.36
C ALA A 249 -35.46 -8.30 -14.61
N LEU A 250 -34.42 -8.95 -15.14
CA LEU A 250 -33.74 -10.08 -14.49
C LEU A 250 -32.97 -9.65 -13.23
N VAL A 251 -32.20 -8.57 -13.32
CA VAL A 251 -31.47 -8.01 -12.17
C VAL A 251 -32.45 -7.53 -11.11
N GLU A 252 -33.52 -6.82 -11.50
CA GLU A 252 -34.52 -6.36 -10.55
C GLU A 252 -35.21 -7.51 -9.80
N ARG A 253 -35.50 -8.60 -10.50
CA ARG A 253 -36.12 -9.80 -9.91
C ARG A 253 -35.17 -10.49 -8.94
N ALA A 254 -33.88 -10.57 -9.26
CA ALA A 254 -32.86 -11.13 -8.39
C ALA A 254 -32.70 -10.32 -7.10
N LEU A 255 -32.60 -8.99 -7.22
CA LEU A 255 -32.53 -8.08 -6.07
C LEU A 255 -33.79 -8.16 -5.19
N ARG A 256 -34.98 -8.22 -5.81
CA ARG A 256 -36.26 -8.44 -5.09
C ARG A 256 -36.26 -9.78 -4.34
N GLY A 257 -35.83 -10.85 -4.98
CA GLY A 257 -35.75 -12.19 -4.39
C GLY A 257 -34.76 -12.29 -3.23
N ALA A 258 -33.71 -11.48 -3.26
CA ALA A 258 -32.73 -11.36 -2.18
C ALA A 258 -33.12 -10.36 -1.08
N GLY A 259 -34.28 -9.70 -1.19
CA GLY A 259 -34.81 -8.78 -0.18
C GLY A 259 -34.27 -7.35 -0.24
N PHE A 260 -33.61 -6.94 -1.34
CA PHE A 260 -33.08 -5.59 -1.52
C PHE A 260 -34.12 -4.64 -2.14
N THR A 261 -35.30 -4.51 -1.52
CA THR A 261 -36.41 -3.72 -2.06
C THR A 261 -36.14 -2.22 -2.11
N ASP A 262 -35.32 -1.70 -1.20
CA ASP A 262 -35.03 -0.27 -1.10
C ASP A 262 -34.05 0.18 -2.20
N VAL A 263 -33.09 -0.67 -2.56
CA VAL A 263 -32.12 -0.46 -3.65
C VAL A 263 -32.83 -0.34 -5.01
N LEU A 264 -33.94 -1.06 -5.19
CA LEU A 264 -34.71 -1.03 -6.44
C LEU A 264 -35.39 0.32 -6.70
N ALA A 265 -35.74 1.08 -5.66
CA ALA A 265 -36.34 2.40 -5.82
C ALA A 265 -35.34 3.41 -6.39
N GLU A 266 -34.07 3.31 -5.99
CA GLU A 266 -33.01 4.22 -6.43
C GLU A 266 -32.44 3.82 -7.80
N VAL A 267 -32.25 2.52 -8.03
CA VAL A 267 -31.85 1.97 -9.34
C VAL A 267 -32.90 2.24 -10.42
N GLY A 268 -34.19 2.07 -10.09
CA GLY A 268 -35.29 2.37 -11.01
C GLY A 268 -35.39 3.86 -11.38
N GLY A 269 -34.88 4.76 -10.55
CA GLY A 269 -34.77 6.20 -10.85
C GLY A 269 -33.61 6.48 -11.81
N LEU A 270 -32.43 5.96 -11.51
CA LEU A 270 -31.20 6.18 -12.31
C LEU A 270 -31.30 5.63 -13.74
N VAL A 271 -31.93 4.47 -13.91
CA VAL A 271 -32.12 3.83 -15.23
C VAL A 271 -33.11 4.60 -16.10
N ARG A 272 -34.11 5.27 -15.51
CA ARG A 272 -35.13 6.01 -16.28
C ARG A 272 -34.66 7.39 -16.73
N GLU A 273 -33.69 7.99 -16.06
CA GLU A 273 -33.23 9.36 -16.36
C GLU A 273 -32.04 9.43 -17.34
N GLN A 274 -31.29 8.36 -17.58
CA GLN A 274 -30.13 8.39 -18.48
C GLN A 274 -30.33 7.62 -19.79
N ARG A 275 -30.62 8.33 -20.88
CA ARG A 275 -30.25 7.88 -22.23
C ARG A 275 -28.76 8.16 -22.41
N LEU A 276 -27.87 7.17 -22.23
CA LEU A 276 -26.56 7.02 -22.91
C LEU A 276 -25.74 5.82 -22.39
N VAL A 277 -25.32 4.97 -23.34
CA VAL A 277 -24.22 3.97 -23.40
C VAL A 277 -23.96 3.05 -22.18
N PRO A 278 -24.11 1.71 -22.29
CA PRO A 278 -24.45 0.85 -21.15
C PRO A 278 -23.30 0.47 -20.20
N SER A 279 -22.02 0.54 -20.61
CA SER A 279 -20.91 0.06 -19.75
C SER A 279 -20.56 1.00 -18.59
N ALA A 280 -20.81 2.30 -18.73
CA ALA A 280 -20.63 3.27 -17.67
C ALA A 280 -21.83 3.26 -16.71
N ALA A 281 -23.04 3.13 -17.25
CA ALA A 281 -24.26 2.97 -16.45
C ALA A 281 -24.24 1.70 -15.60
N GLU A 282 -23.74 0.58 -16.12
CA GLU A 282 -23.62 -0.69 -15.39
C GLU A 282 -22.60 -0.62 -14.25
N ARG A 283 -21.45 0.05 -14.48
CA ARG A 283 -20.47 0.34 -13.40
C ARG A 283 -21.02 1.33 -12.38
N ALA A 284 -21.76 2.35 -12.82
CA ALA A 284 -22.40 3.31 -11.93
C ALA A 284 -23.49 2.65 -11.08
N LEU A 285 -24.27 1.72 -11.65
CA LEU A 285 -25.28 0.93 -10.93
C LEU A 285 -24.67 0.03 -9.87
N LEU A 286 -23.62 -0.73 -10.22
CA LEU A 286 -22.90 -1.58 -9.26
C LEU A 286 -22.24 -0.74 -8.16
N SER A 287 -21.64 0.40 -8.51
CA SER A 287 -21.04 1.31 -7.54
C SER A 287 -22.08 1.99 -6.65
N ALA A 288 -23.26 2.35 -7.18
CA ALA A 288 -24.34 2.96 -6.43
C ALA A 288 -24.98 1.95 -5.47
N ALA A 289 -25.24 0.73 -5.93
CA ALA A 289 -25.74 -0.36 -5.09
C ALA A 289 -24.78 -0.69 -3.95
N GLN A 290 -23.47 -0.74 -4.22
CA GLN A 290 -22.45 -0.94 -3.19
C GLN A 290 -22.41 0.23 -2.20
N ALA A 291 -22.40 1.48 -2.67
CA ALA A 291 -22.37 2.66 -1.80
C ALA A 291 -23.62 2.78 -0.92
N GLN A 292 -24.80 2.36 -1.41
CA GLN A 292 -26.04 2.32 -0.62
C GLN A 292 -26.04 1.17 0.37
N LEU A 293 -25.49 0.00 0.02
CA LEU A 293 -25.32 -1.08 0.98
C LEU A 293 -24.45 -0.61 2.16
N ASP A 294 -23.33 0.06 1.86
CA ASP A 294 -22.44 0.63 2.85
C ASP A 294 -23.14 1.75 3.66
N GLY A 295 -23.96 2.58 3.02
CA GLY A 295 -24.75 3.63 3.65
C GLY A 295 -25.88 3.11 4.55
N ALA A 296 -26.60 2.06 4.14
CA ALA A 296 -27.64 1.40 4.93
C ALA A 296 -27.05 0.73 6.18
N LEU A 297 -25.86 0.13 6.05
CA LEU A 297 -25.10 -0.39 7.18
C LEU A 297 -24.71 0.72 8.17
N ALA A 298 -24.29 1.88 7.68
CA ALA A 298 -23.95 3.03 8.51
C ALA A 298 -25.19 3.68 9.18
N ALA A 299 -26.31 3.80 8.46
CA ALA A 299 -27.55 4.36 8.99
C ALA A 299 -28.20 3.45 10.05
N ALA A 300 -28.16 2.13 9.86
CA ALA A 300 -28.60 1.16 10.86
C ALA A 300 -27.76 1.25 12.16
N ALA A 301 -26.47 1.56 12.04
CA ALA A 301 -25.60 1.82 13.19
C ALA A 301 -25.98 3.14 13.90
N GLY A 302 -26.28 4.21 13.15
CA GLY A 302 -26.67 5.51 13.71
C GLY A 302 -28.04 5.52 14.40
N ALA A 303 -29.05 4.86 13.83
CA ALA A 303 -30.38 4.78 14.43
C ALA A 303 -30.38 4.05 15.78
N ALA A 304 -29.49 3.05 15.94
CA ALA A 304 -29.27 2.35 17.21
C ALA A 304 -28.60 3.25 18.28
N GLU A 305 -27.83 4.26 17.87
CA GLU A 305 -27.21 5.27 18.74
C GLU A 305 -28.27 6.24 19.29
N ASP A 306 -29.14 6.78 18.44
CA ASP A 306 -30.17 7.76 18.82
C ASP A 306 -31.23 7.17 19.75
N GLU A 307 -31.64 5.92 19.53
CA GLU A 307 -32.55 5.20 20.43
C GLU A 307 -31.89 4.92 21.80
N ARG A 308 -30.56 4.80 21.84
CA ARG A 308 -29.77 4.64 23.07
C ARG A 308 -29.61 5.97 23.82
N ILE A 309 -29.46 7.10 23.12
CA ILE A 309 -29.43 8.44 23.72
C ILE A 309 -30.82 8.81 24.27
N ALA A 310 -31.89 8.47 23.56
CA ALA A 310 -33.27 8.65 24.02
C ALA A 310 -33.60 7.78 25.26
N SER A 311 -33.08 6.55 25.34
CA SER A 311 -33.34 5.62 26.46
C SER A 311 -32.40 5.78 27.67
N SER A 312 -31.29 6.51 27.52
CA SER A 312 -30.39 6.90 28.62
C SER A 312 -30.77 8.24 29.25
N SER A 313 -31.26 9.20 28.46
CA SER A 313 -31.75 10.50 28.97
C SER A 313 -33.03 10.38 29.82
N GLY A 314 -33.86 9.34 29.61
CA GLY A 314 -35.02 9.04 30.45
C GLY A 314 -34.69 8.48 31.85
N ARG A 315 -33.43 8.14 32.14
CA ARG A 315 -33.03 7.46 33.40
C ARG A 315 -32.37 8.35 34.45
N CYS A 316 -32.17 9.64 34.18
CA CYS A 316 -31.55 10.57 35.13
C CYS A 316 -32.55 11.38 35.99
N ALA A 317 -33.86 11.28 35.74
CA ALA A 317 -34.88 11.93 36.55
C ALA A 317 -35.38 11.01 37.68
N GLY A 318 -34.51 10.60 38.60
CA GLY A 318 -34.98 9.81 39.73
C GLY A 318 -33.88 9.14 40.54
N ARG A 319 -33.14 9.94 41.33
CA ARG A 319 -32.71 9.62 42.70
C ARG A 319 -31.75 10.71 43.18
N GLY A 320 -32.24 11.53 44.10
CA GLY A 320 -31.39 12.31 44.97
C GLY A 320 -30.72 11.38 45.99
N SER A 321 -29.41 11.47 46.15
CA SER A 321 -28.84 11.91 47.42
C SER A 321 -27.31 12.03 47.34
N PRO A 322 -26.70 12.90 48.19
CA PRO A 322 -25.36 13.41 48.01
C PRO A 322 -24.38 12.84 49.05
N THR A 323 -23.16 12.51 48.64
CA THR A 323 -21.99 12.60 49.54
C THR A 323 -20.70 12.81 48.76
N CYS A 324 -20.11 13.97 49.00
CA CYS A 324 -18.75 14.39 48.69
C CYS A 324 -17.70 13.54 49.42
N TRP A 325 -16.45 13.51 48.90
CA TRP A 325 -15.16 13.89 49.55
C TRP A 325 -13.95 13.43 48.68
N PRO A 326 -12.73 13.98 48.83
CA PRO A 326 -12.08 14.75 47.78
C PRO A 326 -10.67 14.28 47.37
N ARG A 327 -10.09 15.04 46.43
CA ARG A 327 -8.72 15.00 45.90
C ARG A 327 -7.62 15.03 46.97
N SER A 328 -6.53 14.34 46.69
CA SER A 328 -5.20 14.67 47.21
C SER A 328 -4.12 14.50 46.13
N SER A 329 -3.04 15.24 46.35
CA SER A 329 -2.04 15.74 45.41
C SER A 329 -0.70 14.98 45.48
N THR A 330 0.00 14.94 44.34
CA THR A 330 1.47 14.95 44.13
C THR A 330 2.40 14.36 45.20
N ALA A 331 3.15 13.31 44.83
CA ALA A 331 4.52 13.09 45.31
C ALA A 331 5.36 12.33 44.26
N ARG A 332 6.57 12.87 44.01
CA ARG A 332 7.65 12.27 43.21
C ARG A 332 8.24 11.08 43.95
N THR A 333 8.55 10.00 43.23
CA THR A 333 9.45 8.95 43.73
C THR A 333 10.51 8.63 42.69
N GLY A 334 11.77 8.74 43.11
CA GLY A 334 12.96 8.41 42.34
C GLY A 334 13.18 6.91 42.20
N TRP A 335 13.97 6.57 41.19
CA TRP A 335 14.38 5.22 40.83
C TRP A 335 15.52 4.72 41.73
N PRO A 336 15.52 3.45 42.18
CA PRO A 336 16.67 2.87 42.87
C PRO A 336 17.67 2.25 41.88
N ARG A 337 18.96 2.50 42.13
CA ARG A 337 20.11 1.80 41.53
C ARG A 337 20.16 0.35 42.02
N TRP A 338 20.38 -0.57 41.09
CA TRP A 338 20.75 -1.95 41.38
C TRP A 338 22.23 -2.05 41.78
N THR A 339 22.49 -2.72 42.90
CA THR A 339 23.82 -3.16 43.35
C THR A 339 23.98 -4.66 43.07
N SER A 340 25.09 -5.05 42.45
CA SER A 340 25.49 -6.46 42.30
C SER A 340 26.24 -6.96 43.54
N PRO A 341 26.04 -8.21 43.98
CA PRO A 341 26.83 -8.79 45.06
C PRO A 341 28.07 -9.54 44.54
N GLY A 342 29.20 -9.30 45.19
CA GLY A 342 29.93 -10.35 45.93
C GLY A 342 30.87 -11.28 45.17
N SER A 343 32.16 -11.00 45.34
CA SER A 343 33.38 -11.74 44.95
C SER A 343 33.76 -12.94 45.84
N THR A 344 34.51 -13.88 45.29
CA THR A 344 35.66 -14.62 45.91
C THR A 344 36.60 -15.06 44.76
N GLY A 345 37.95 -15.04 44.81
CA GLY A 345 38.92 -14.64 45.80
C GLY A 345 40.36 -14.62 45.23
N SER A 346 41.22 -13.83 45.88
CA SER A 346 42.67 -13.95 46.16
C SER A 346 43.77 -14.07 45.08
N ALA A 347 44.85 -13.35 45.41
CA ALA A 347 46.26 -13.36 44.94
C ALA A 347 46.52 -12.68 43.59
N GLY A 348 47.35 -11.65 43.44
CA GLY A 348 48.37 -11.05 44.31
C GLY A 348 49.61 -10.81 43.45
N CYS A 349 49.92 -9.56 43.12
CA CYS A 349 51.28 -9.02 43.02
C CYS A 349 51.26 -7.57 42.50
N ALA A 350 52.00 -6.73 43.21
CA ALA A 350 52.14 -5.30 43.04
C ALA A 350 53.03 -4.93 41.84
N ALA A 351 52.83 -3.72 41.29
CA ALA A 351 53.71 -2.57 41.54
C ALA A 351 53.77 -1.59 40.34
N ARG A 352 53.69 -0.29 40.67
CA ARG A 352 54.17 0.90 39.94
C ARG A 352 53.39 1.22 38.64
N GLY A 353 52.63 2.31 38.53
CA GLY A 353 52.89 3.68 38.95
C GLY A 353 53.53 4.45 37.80
N TRP A 354 52.87 5.49 37.29
CA TRP A 354 53.37 6.84 37.02
C TRP A 354 52.40 7.63 36.13
N SER A 355 52.01 8.80 36.62
CA SER A 355 51.37 9.87 35.86
C SER A 355 52.43 10.75 35.18
N THR A 356 52.16 11.24 33.98
CA THR A 356 52.01 12.68 33.63
C THR A 356 52.19 12.86 32.12
N ALA A 357 51.44 13.83 31.58
CA ALA A 357 51.29 14.22 30.18
C ALA A 357 52.58 14.86 29.57
N PRO A 358 52.52 15.62 28.45
CA PRO A 358 51.96 15.38 27.11
C PRO A 358 53.07 15.53 26.03
N MET A 359 52.89 14.96 24.83
CA MET A 359 53.73 15.34 23.67
C MET A 359 52.97 15.42 22.36
N ARG A 360 52.99 16.63 21.78
CA ARG A 360 52.75 16.93 20.36
C ARG A 360 53.75 16.16 19.50
N ARG A 361 53.32 15.64 18.33
CA ARG A 361 54.05 15.69 17.04
C ARG A 361 53.26 15.05 15.91
N GLY A 362 53.09 15.83 14.84
CA GLY A 362 53.32 15.48 13.43
C GLY A 362 52.67 14.24 12.85
N TRP A 363 51.57 14.42 12.12
CA TRP A 363 51.12 13.47 11.11
C TRP A 363 51.93 13.68 9.82
N ARG A 364 52.77 12.69 9.49
CA ARG A 364 53.38 12.52 8.17
C ARG A 364 52.40 11.80 7.25
N ALA A 365 52.29 12.31 6.03
CA ALA A 365 51.57 11.72 4.93
C ALA A 365 52.18 10.38 4.50
N CYS A 366 51.37 9.32 4.46
CA CYS A 366 51.68 8.12 3.69
C CYS A 366 50.94 8.20 2.36
N GLY A 367 51.68 8.52 1.29
CA GLY A 367 51.23 8.38 -0.07
C GLY A 367 51.19 6.91 -0.48
N ARG A 368 50.05 6.46 -1.03
CA ARG A 368 49.99 5.32 -1.94
C ARG A 368 49.32 5.78 -3.23
N ARG A 369 50.14 5.89 -4.27
CA ARG A 369 49.73 6.12 -5.67
C ARG A 369 48.95 4.90 -6.15
N TRP A 370 47.74 5.13 -6.65
CA TRP A 370 47.02 4.20 -7.51
C TRP A 370 47.21 4.63 -8.98
N PRO A 371 47.45 3.71 -9.92
CA PRO A 371 47.63 4.07 -11.32
C PRO A 371 46.29 4.46 -11.96
N ARG A 372 46.24 5.70 -12.48
CA ARG A 372 45.23 6.18 -13.43
C ARG A 372 45.33 5.36 -14.72
N ARG A 373 44.28 4.61 -15.05
CA ARG A 373 43.97 4.21 -16.44
C ARG A 373 42.70 4.94 -16.87
N SER A 374 42.89 6.08 -17.51
CA SER A 374 41.87 6.77 -18.29
C SER A 374 41.86 6.18 -19.71
N ARG A 375 40.78 5.47 -20.07
CA ARG A 375 40.38 5.29 -21.47
C ARG A 375 39.05 6.01 -21.65
N PRO A 376 38.93 6.93 -22.63
CA PRO A 376 37.65 7.54 -22.95
C PRO A 376 36.77 6.51 -23.67
N TRP A 377 35.56 6.30 -23.15
CA TRP A 377 34.48 5.67 -23.90
C TRP A 377 33.89 6.72 -24.83
N LEU A 378 34.10 6.54 -26.12
CA LEU A 378 33.34 7.23 -27.17
C LEU A 378 31.99 6.51 -27.31
N PRO A 379 30.86 7.22 -27.44
CA PRO A 379 29.59 6.59 -27.76
C PRO A 379 29.62 6.11 -29.22
N ALA A 380 29.18 4.87 -29.44
CA ALA A 380 28.95 4.34 -30.77
C ALA A 380 27.83 5.15 -31.45
N SER A 381 28.20 5.90 -32.47
CA SER A 381 27.28 6.53 -33.41
C SER A 381 26.47 5.46 -34.12
N ARG A 382 25.15 5.43 -33.89
CA ARG A 382 24.21 4.67 -34.72
C ARG A 382 24.25 5.21 -36.15
N PRO A 383 24.29 4.36 -37.18
CA PRO A 383 24.18 4.81 -38.56
C PRO A 383 22.74 5.30 -38.84
N PRO A 384 22.57 6.30 -39.71
CA PRO A 384 21.25 6.81 -40.07
C PRO A 384 20.47 5.76 -40.89
N LEU A 385 19.20 5.58 -40.54
CA LEU A 385 18.23 4.82 -41.33
C LEU A 385 18.07 5.51 -42.70
N ARG A 386 18.47 4.84 -43.77
CA ARG A 386 18.08 5.19 -45.14
C ARG A 386 16.67 4.64 -45.41
N PRO A 387 15.69 5.44 -45.88
CA PRO A 387 14.68 4.95 -46.82
C PRO A 387 15.35 4.86 -48.22
N PRO A 388 14.84 4.18 -49.27
CA PRO A 388 13.43 3.86 -49.56
C PRO A 388 13.20 2.48 -50.24
N TRP A 389 11.95 1.98 -50.29
CA TRP A 389 11.45 1.25 -51.47
C TRP A 389 9.98 1.60 -51.69
N ARG A 390 9.74 2.49 -52.65
CA ARG A 390 8.52 2.50 -53.46
C ARG A 390 8.75 1.49 -54.58
N SER A 391 7.85 0.53 -54.75
CA SER A 391 7.59 -0.08 -56.05
C SER A 391 6.09 -0.26 -56.18
N GLY A 392 5.47 0.65 -56.92
CA GLY A 392 4.21 0.36 -57.57
C GLY A 392 4.50 -0.34 -58.89
N ARG A 393 3.76 -1.43 -59.14
CA ARG A 393 3.05 -1.69 -60.38
C ARG A 393 1.75 -2.38 -60.01
#